data_AF-A0A9E4DVZ6-F1
#
_entry.id   AF-A0A9E4DVZ6-F1
#
_cell.length_a   1.000
_cell.length_b   1.000
_cell.length_c   1.000
_cell.angle_alpha   90.00
_cell.angle_beta   90.00
_cell.angle_gamma   90.00
#
_symmetry.space_group_name_H-M   'P 1'
#
loop_
_entity.id
_entity.type
_entity.pdbx_description
1 polymer ?
#
loop_
_entity_poly.entity_id
_entity_poly.type
_entity_poly.pdbx_seq_one_letter_code
_entity_poly.pdbx_strand_id
1 'polypeptide(L)'
;AESYQNIDGLFIREFTNGWAVYNRSGKEQTITLPQSSTSASSNKQDITHLLPDLHGEIYIRVGKPFDLNRDGTINALDLILVSQSFGTTAGDVNGDGTSNRMDLNYVAKQFSH
;
A
#
# COMPACT_ATOMS: atom_id res chain seq x y z
N ALA A 1 14.82 -12.53 5.60
CA ALA A 1 14.15 -12.86 4.32
C ALA A 1 13.58 -14.25 4.52
N GLU A 2 12.29 -14.41 4.29
CA GLU A 2 11.57 -15.65 4.56
C GLU A 2 11.08 -16.24 3.25
N SER A 3 10.96 -17.56 3.17
CA SER A 3 10.35 -18.24 2.03
C SER A 3 8.93 -17.71 1.83
N TYR A 4 8.59 -17.29 0.62
CA TYR A 4 7.28 -16.72 0.31
C TYR A 4 6.38 -17.71 -0.40
N GLN A 5 5.10 -17.74 -0.03
CA GLN A 5 4.07 -18.62 -0.63
C GLN A 5 4.47 -20.11 -0.70
N ASN A 6 5.34 -20.56 0.22
CA ASN A 6 5.89 -21.91 0.27
C ASN A 6 6.61 -22.35 -1.02
N ILE A 7 7.22 -21.39 -1.73
CA ILE A 7 8.02 -21.62 -2.94
C ILE A 7 9.51 -21.57 -2.57
N ASP A 8 10.23 -22.66 -2.83
CA ASP A 8 11.67 -22.71 -2.60
C ASP A 8 12.40 -21.70 -3.49
N GLY A 9 13.38 -21.01 -2.92
CA GLY A 9 14.12 -19.94 -3.59
C GLY A 9 13.33 -18.63 -3.81
N LEU A 10 12.07 -18.51 -3.39
CA LEU A 10 11.32 -17.25 -3.42
C LEU A 10 11.32 -16.61 -2.04
N PHE A 11 11.81 -15.37 -1.93
CA PHE A 11 11.97 -14.69 -0.66
C PHE A 11 11.24 -13.36 -0.61
N ILE A 12 10.69 -13.02 0.56
CA ILE A 12 10.10 -11.71 0.82
C ILE A 12 10.68 -11.06 2.07
N ARG A 13 10.72 -9.73 2.06
CA ARG A 13 10.91 -8.89 3.25
C ARG A 13 9.92 -7.74 3.21
N GLU A 14 9.08 -7.66 4.24
CA GLU A 14 8.15 -6.55 4.44
C GLU A 14 8.84 -5.34 5.10
N PHE A 15 8.44 -4.14 4.71
CA PHE A 15 8.77 -2.87 5.36
C PHE A 15 7.52 -1.96 5.37
N THR A 16 7.59 -0.84 6.09
CA THR A 16 6.45 0.07 6.34
C THR A 16 5.64 0.36 5.07
N ASN A 17 6.32 0.73 3.98
CA ASN A 17 5.66 1.15 2.75
C ASN A 17 5.55 0.06 1.69
N GLY A 18 5.93 -1.20 1.95
CA GLY A 18 6.03 -2.18 0.88
C GLY A 18 6.70 -3.49 1.20
N TRP A 19 7.14 -4.15 0.13
CA TRP A 19 7.85 -5.42 0.15
C TRP A 19 9.04 -5.39 -0.79
N ALA A 20 10.14 -6.01 -0.37
CA ALA A 20 11.20 -6.42 -1.26
C ALA A 20 11.05 -7.92 -1.51
N VAL A 21 10.93 -8.32 -2.77
CA VAL A 21 10.74 -9.73 -3.17
C VAL A 21 11.90 -10.16 -4.05
N TYR A 22 12.37 -11.37 -3.87
CA TYR A 22 13.51 -11.93 -4.59
C TYR A 22 13.23 -13.34 -5.08
N ASN A 23 13.41 -13.59 -6.37
CA ASN A 23 13.20 -14.90 -6.97
C ASN A 23 14.54 -15.54 -7.36
N ARG A 24 14.84 -16.68 -6.73
CA ARG A 24 15.93 -17.61 -7.02
C ARG A 24 15.40 -19.04 -7.17
N SER A 25 14.12 -19.19 -7.51
CA SER A 25 13.44 -20.49 -7.59
C SER A 25 13.77 -21.28 -8.86
N GLY A 26 14.58 -20.73 -9.77
CA GLY A 26 14.98 -21.38 -11.03
C GLY A 26 13.96 -21.20 -12.16
N LYS A 27 12.88 -20.43 -11.95
CA LYS A 27 11.87 -20.10 -12.95
C LYS A 27 11.13 -18.82 -12.59
N GLU A 28 10.45 -18.21 -13.56
CA GLU A 28 9.52 -17.11 -13.31
C GLU A 28 8.41 -17.54 -12.36
N GLN A 29 8.04 -16.65 -11.44
CA GLN A 29 6.99 -16.88 -10.47
C GLN A 29 5.95 -15.78 -10.54
N THR A 30 4.69 -16.19 -10.43
CA THR A 30 3.58 -15.29 -10.15
C THR A 30 3.45 -15.17 -8.64
N ILE A 31 3.69 -13.99 -8.09
CA ILE A 31 3.57 -13.71 -6.66
C ILE A 31 2.28 -12.93 -6.38
N THR A 32 1.62 -13.21 -5.26
CA THR A 32 0.46 -12.42 -4.80
C THR A 32 0.81 -11.77 -3.49
N LEU A 33 0.76 -10.45 -3.39
CA LEU A 33 1.06 -9.70 -2.16
C LEU A 33 -0.19 -9.53 -1.28
N PRO A 34 -0.05 -9.25 0.03
CA PRO A 34 -1.19 -9.04 0.93
C PRO A 34 -2.12 -7.89 0.54
N GLN A 35 -1.65 -6.93 -0.27
CA GLN A 35 -2.48 -5.85 -0.80
C GLN A 35 -1.97 -5.35 -2.16
N SER A 36 -2.79 -4.55 -2.85
CA SER A 36 -2.38 -3.90 -4.10
C SER A 36 -1.12 -3.07 -3.90
N SER A 37 -0.21 -3.18 -4.85
CA SER A 37 1.09 -2.51 -4.80
C SER A 37 1.58 -2.15 -6.19
N THR A 38 2.43 -1.14 -6.24
CA THR A 38 3.09 -0.64 -7.44
C THR A 38 4.50 -1.22 -7.52
N SER A 39 4.82 -1.90 -8.62
CA SER A 39 6.20 -2.32 -8.93
C SER A 39 7.07 -1.09 -9.17
N ALA A 40 8.23 -1.03 -8.50
CA ALA A 40 9.15 0.10 -8.62
C ALA A 40 9.79 0.19 -10.02
N SER A 41 9.98 -0.94 -10.72
CA SER A 41 10.57 -0.94 -12.06
C SER A 41 9.57 -0.64 -13.19
N SER A 42 8.32 -1.10 -13.06
CA SER A 42 7.34 -1.06 -14.15
C SER A 42 6.22 -0.03 -13.94
N ASN A 43 6.09 0.53 -12.74
CA ASN A 43 4.93 1.32 -12.29
C ASN A 43 3.58 0.58 -12.42
N LYS A 44 3.59 -0.73 -12.66
CA LYS A 44 2.37 -1.53 -12.72
C LYS A 44 1.81 -1.69 -11.31
N GLN A 45 0.55 -1.30 -11.14
CA GLN A 45 -0.22 -1.53 -9.94
C GLN A 45 -1.01 -2.84 -10.06
N ASP A 46 -0.81 -3.75 -9.11
CA ASP A 46 -1.54 -5.02 -9.04
C ASP A 46 -1.42 -5.62 -7.63
N ILE A 47 -2.27 -6.59 -7.29
CA ILE A 47 -2.01 -7.48 -6.14
C ILE A 47 -1.12 -8.65 -6.55
N THR A 48 -1.15 -9.02 -7.84
CA THR A 48 -0.40 -10.14 -8.39
C THR A 48 0.64 -9.66 -9.39
N HIS A 49 1.88 -10.14 -9.26
CA HIS A 49 3.01 -9.70 -10.06
C HIS A 49 3.77 -10.89 -10.64
N LEU A 50 4.24 -10.75 -11.88
CA LEU A 50 5.21 -11.69 -12.45
C LEU A 50 6.61 -11.23 -12.04
N LEU A 51 7.39 -12.14 -11.46
CA LEU A 51 8.77 -11.91 -11.05
C LEU A 51 9.69 -12.93 -11.74
N PRO A 52 10.50 -12.50 -12.73
CA PRO A 52 11.45 -13.38 -13.42
C PRO A 52 12.44 -14.05 -12.46
N ASP A 53 12.99 -15.19 -12.88
CA ASP A 53 14.07 -15.83 -12.12
C ASP A 53 15.32 -14.93 -12.02
N LEU A 54 16.05 -15.09 -10.94
CA LEU A 54 17.24 -14.30 -10.58
C LEU A 54 16.99 -12.78 -10.43
N HIS A 55 15.73 -12.36 -10.32
CA HIS A 55 15.34 -10.95 -10.21
C HIS A 55 14.88 -10.60 -8.78
N GLY A 56 15.15 -9.36 -8.36
CA GLY A 56 14.52 -8.73 -7.19
C GLY A 56 13.70 -7.51 -7.56
N GLU A 57 12.57 -7.31 -6.90
CA GLU A 57 11.69 -6.16 -7.12
C GLU A 57 11.26 -5.56 -5.78
N ILE A 58 11.04 -4.24 -5.79
CA ILE A 58 10.41 -3.50 -4.70
C ILE A 58 8.97 -3.21 -5.11
N TYR A 59 8.03 -3.59 -4.25
CA TYR A 59 6.62 -3.30 -4.41
C TYR A 59 6.18 -2.31 -3.33
N ILE A 60 5.70 -1.14 -3.75
CA ILE A 60 5.22 -0.09 -2.86
C ILE A 60 3.72 -0.26 -2.67
N ARG A 61 3.25 -0.30 -1.41
CA ARG A 61 1.82 -0.38 -1.08
C ARG A 61 1.08 0.76 -1.75
N VAL A 62 -0.03 0.43 -2.40
CA VAL A 62 -0.96 1.47 -2.81
C VAL A 62 -1.70 1.93 -1.56
N GLY A 63 -1.61 3.22 -1.26
CA GLY A 63 -2.36 3.80 -0.16
C GLY A 63 -3.86 3.59 -0.39
N LYS A 64 -4.57 3.11 0.63
CA LYS A 64 -6.03 3.07 0.56
C LYS A 64 -6.55 4.50 0.63
N PRO A 65 -7.57 4.86 -0.16
CA PRO A 65 -8.30 6.10 0.07
C PRO A 65 -8.71 6.17 1.55
N PHE A 66 -8.55 7.33 2.18
CA PHE A 66 -8.93 7.59 3.58
C PHE A 66 -8.04 6.92 4.67
N ASP A 67 -7.03 6.12 4.31
CA ASP A 67 -5.95 5.67 5.20
C ASP A 67 -4.76 6.64 5.07
N LEU A 68 -4.84 7.76 5.80
CA LEU A 68 -3.90 8.87 5.67
C LEU A 68 -2.55 8.55 6.29
N ASN A 69 -2.53 7.77 7.37
CA ASN A 69 -1.28 7.39 8.04
C ASN A 69 -0.60 6.16 7.40
N ARG A 70 -1.30 5.48 6.48
CA ARG A 70 -0.85 4.29 5.74
C ARG A 70 -0.55 3.10 6.63
N ASP A 71 -1.27 2.96 7.74
CA ASP A 71 -1.15 1.83 8.65
C ASP A 71 -1.95 0.60 8.19
N GLY A 72 -2.74 0.74 7.12
CA GLY A 72 -3.54 -0.31 6.51
C GLY A 72 -4.97 -0.40 7.03
N THR A 73 -5.33 0.40 8.05
CA THR A 73 -6.65 0.44 8.66
C THR A 73 -7.20 1.87 8.63
N ILE A 74 -8.50 2.03 8.33
CA ILE A 74 -9.14 3.35 8.37
C ILE A 74 -9.78 3.50 9.75
N ASN A 75 -9.18 4.34 10.60
CA ASN A 75 -9.57 4.49 12.01
C ASN A 75 -9.39 5.94 12.51
N ALA A 76 -9.60 6.16 13.82
CA ALA A 76 -9.55 7.50 14.40
C ALA A 76 -8.21 8.25 14.21
N LEU A 77 -7.11 7.53 13.98
CA LEU A 77 -5.80 8.12 13.66
C LEU A 77 -5.82 8.87 12.32
N ASP A 78 -6.59 8.40 11.33
CA ASP A 78 -6.75 9.09 10.04
C ASP A 78 -7.53 10.39 10.19
N LEU A 79 -8.56 10.41 11.06
CA LEU A 79 -9.31 11.63 11.38
C LEU A 79 -8.43 12.70 12.03
N ILE A 80 -7.45 12.28 12.85
CA ILE A 80 -6.50 13.19 13.46
C ILE A 80 -5.64 13.86 12.38
N LEU A 81 -5.19 13.12 11.36
CA LEU A 81 -4.39 13.69 10.27
C LEU A 81 -5.18 14.68 9.40
N VAL A 82 -6.46 14.41 9.15
CA VAL A 82 -7.35 15.39 8.50
C VAL A 82 -7.45 16.66 9.35
N SER A 83 -7.72 16.52 10.66
CA SER A 83 -7.86 17.65 11.58
C SER A 83 -6.59 18.51 11.69
N GLN A 84 -5.42 17.88 11.69
CA GLN A 84 -4.12 18.56 11.71
C GLN A 84 -3.83 19.34 10.43
N SER A 85 -4.52 19.01 9.34
CA SER A 85 -4.31 19.58 8.00
C SER A 85 -5.36 20.62 7.60
N PHE A 86 -6.24 21.04 8.53
CA PHE A 86 -7.33 21.98 8.24
C PHE A 86 -6.85 23.27 7.57
N GLY A 87 -7.53 23.64 6.48
CA GLY A 87 -7.17 24.79 5.64
C GLY A 87 -6.03 24.53 4.65
N THR A 88 -5.55 23.30 4.53
CA THR A 88 -4.55 22.88 3.53
C THR A 88 -5.10 21.82 2.59
N THR A 89 -4.34 21.37 1.59
CA THR A 89 -4.72 20.26 0.71
C THR A 89 -4.25 18.89 1.21
N ALA A 90 -3.49 18.81 2.30
CA ALA A 90 -2.89 17.55 2.74
C ALA A 90 -3.90 16.54 3.31
N GLY A 91 -5.01 17.02 3.88
CA GLY A 91 -6.12 16.21 4.40
C GLY A 91 -7.41 16.36 3.59
N ASP A 92 -7.33 16.90 2.36
CA ASP A 92 -8.45 17.08 1.44
C ASP A 92 -8.72 15.73 0.75
N VAL A 93 -9.55 14.91 1.39
CA VAL A 93 -9.85 13.55 0.93
C VAL A 93 -11.01 13.52 -0.05
N ASN A 94 -11.83 14.59 -0.08
CA ASN A 94 -12.95 14.71 -1.01
C ASN A 94 -12.56 15.45 -2.31
N GLY A 95 -11.38 16.07 -2.37
CA GLY A 95 -10.82 16.77 -3.52
C GLY A 95 -11.46 18.13 -3.80
N ASP A 96 -12.02 18.79 -2.78
CA ASP A 96 -12.69 20.09 -2.92
C ASP A 96 -11.75 21.30 -2.86
N GLY A 97 -10.45 21.05 -2.63
CA GLY A 97 -9.39 22.03 -2.58
C GLY A 97 -9.02 22.48 -1.16
N THR A 98 -9.71 22.02 -0.11
CA THR A 98 -9.35 22.38 1.27
C THR A 98 -9.81 21.36 2.32
N SER A 99 -8.91 20.96 3.21
CA SER A 99 -9.22 20.08 4.33
C SER A 99 -10.13 20.80 5.33
N ASN A 100 -11.31 20.26 5.56
CA ASN A 100 -12.31 20.84 6.44
C ASN A 100 -13.18 19.74 7.12
N ARG A 101 -14.27 20.15 7.76
CA ARG A 101 -15.18 19.22 8.46
C ARG A 101 -15.81 18.19 7.52
N MET A 102 -15.98 18.50 6.24
CA MET A 102 -16.50 17.54 5.26
C MET A 102 -15.56 16.35 5.10
N ASP A 103 -14.24 16.57 5.03
CA ASP A 103 -13.24 15.51 4.96
C ASP A 103 -13.29 14.54 6.14
N LEU A 104 -13.49 15.06 7.36
CA LEU A 104 -13.70 14.22 8.55
C LEU A 104 -14.90 13.28 8.37
N ASN A 105 -16.00 13.79 7.82
CA ASN A 105 -17.18 12.96 7.56
C ASN A 105 -16.92 11.90 6.48
N TYR A 106 -16.08 12.19 5.48
CA TYR A 106 -15.71 11.23 4.44
C TYR A 106 -14.89 10.07 5.02
N VAL A 107 -13.89 10.37 5.85
CA VAL A 107 -13.08 9.35 6.55
C VAL A 107 -13.94 8.56 7.54
N ALA A 108 -14.74 9.22 8.37
CA ALA A 108 -15.56 8.55 9.38
C ALA A 108 -16.59 7.58 8.76
N LYS A 109 -17.11 7.88 7.56
CA LYS A 109 -18.01 6.99 6.81
C LYS A 109 -17.36 5.66 6.41
N GLN A 110 -16.04 5.58 6.37
CA GLN A 110 -15.33 4.34 6.04
C GLN A 110 -15.16 3.43 7.26
N PHE A 111 -15.38 3.93 8.47
CA PHE A 111 -15.26 3.11 9.67
C PHE A 111 -16.42 2.11 9.63
N SER A 112 -16.13 0.82 9.74
CA SER A 112 -17.06 -0.32 9.63
C SER A 112 -17.22 -0.95 8.24
N HIS A 113 -16.24 -0.78 7.33
CA HIS A 113 -16.06 -1.63 6.16
C HIS A 113 -14.70 -2.35 6.19
#